data_AF-A0A2J8R5L7-F1
#
_entry.id   AF-A0A2J8R5L7-F1
#
_cell.length_a   1.000
_cell.length_b   1.000
_cell.length_c   1.000
_cell.angle_alpha   90.00
_cell.angle_beta   90.00
_cell.angle_gamma   90.00
#
_symmetry.space_group_name_H-M   'P 1'
#
loop_
_entity.id
_entity.type
_entity.pdbx_description
1 polymer ?
#
loop_
_entity_poly.entity_id
_entity_poly.type
_entity_poly.pdbx_seq_one_letter_code
_entity_poly.pdbx_strand_id
1 'polypeptide(L)'
;MARHGLPLLPLLLLLVGAWLKLGNGQATSMVQLQGGRFLMGTNSPDSRDGEGPVQEVTVKPFAIDIFPVTNKDFRDFVREKKYQTEAEMFGWSFVFEDFVSDELRNKATQPMKPVLWWLPVEKAFWRQVKFIHGGTSSSQTAPTCGRASSQRETKLRMASMESPQ
;
A
#
# COMPACT_ATOMS: atom_id res chain seq x y z
N MET A 1 30.79 -73.60 -2.92
CA MET A 1 29.65 -73.45 -3.84
C MET A 1 28.83 -72.26 -3.37
N ALA A 2 28.58 -71.26 -4.25
CA ALA A 2 27.50 -70.25 -4.14
C ALA A 2 27.54 -69.32 -2.90
N ARG A 3 27.25 -68.01 -2.92
CA ARG A 3 26.68 -67.07 -3.90
C ARG A 3 26.93 -65.64 -3.35
N HIS A 4 26.99 -64.71 -4.29
CA HIS A 4 26.98 -63.24 -4.23
C HIS A 4 26.30 -62.53 -3.05
N GLY A 5 26.80 -61.34 -2.72
CA GLY A 5 26.02 -60.30 -2.03
C GLY A 5 26.84 -59.09 -1.56
N LEU A 6 27.14 -58.15 -2.47
CA LEU A 6 27.39 -56.75 -2.07
C LEU A 6 26.07 -56.16 -1.55
N PRO A 7 26.03 -55.47 -0.40
CA PRO A 7 25.00 -54.48 -0.15
C PRO A 7 25.56 -53.09 -0.46
N LEU A 8 25.08 -52.56 -1.58
CA LEU A 8 24.94 -51.13 -1.86
C LEU A 8 24.44 -50.39 -0.61
N LEU A 9 25.25 -49.50 -0.03
CA LEU A 9 24.79 -48.33 0.74
C LEU A 9 26.00 -47.45 1.10
N PRO A 10 26.43 -46.58 0.16
CA PRO A 10 26.67 -45.20 0.58
C PRO A 10 25.96 -44.27 -0.40
N LEU A 11 24.64 -44.40 -0.49
CA LEU A 11 23.81 -43.48 -1.24
C LEU A 11 22.49 -43.19 -0.51
N LEU A 12 22.55 -43.03 0.81
CA LEU A 12 21.58 -42.18 1.50
C LEU A 12 22.20 -40.79 1.65
N LEU A 13 22.42 -40.23 0.46
CA LEU A 13 22.69 -38.83 0.22
C LEU A 13 21.62 -38.00 0.96
N LEU A 14 22.05 -37.01 1.72
CA LEU A 14 21.60 -35.63 1.50
C LEU A 14 20.08 -35.43 1.29
N LEU A 15 19.22 -35.95 2.18
CA LEU A 15 17.76 -35.70 2.12
C LEU A 15 17.13 -35.22 3.43
N VAL A 16 17.91 -34.69 4.37
CA VAL A 16 17.35 -34.09 5.60
C VAL A 16 17.86 -32.65 5.85
N GLY A 17 18.76 -32.12 5.02
CA GLY A 17 19.38 -30.80 5.23
C GLY A 17 18.83 -29.63 4.40
N ALA A 18 17.84 -29.84 3.53
CA ALA A 18 17.39 -28.82 2.57
C ALA A 18 15.98 -28.26 2.84
N TRP A 19 15.43 -28.51 4.03
CA TRP A 19 14.11 -28.00 4.44
C TRP A 19 14.23 -26.95 5.56
N LEU A 20 15.22 -26.08 5.46
CA LEU A 20 15.09 -24.72 5.95
C LEU A 20 15.41 -23.78 4.77
N LYS A 21 14.42 -23.57 3.92
CA LYS A 21 14.32 -22.29 3.20
C LYS A 21 14.11 -21.24 4.30
N LEU A 22 15.20 -20.65 4.78
CA LEU A 22 15.16 -19.40 5.51
C LEU A 22 14.60 -18.38 4.51
N GLY A 23 13.29 -18.15 4.57
CA GLY A 23 12.62 -17.12 3.79
C GLY A 23 13.23 -15.78 4.17
N ASN A 24 14.03 -15.21 3.28
CA ASN A 24 14.61 -13.89 3.46
C ASN A 24 13.48 -12.85 3.52
N GLY A 25 13.25 -12.31 4.72
CA GLY A 25 12.87 -10.92 5.00
C GLY A 25 11.53 -10.39 4.48
N GLN A 26 10.65 -10.00 5.43
CA GLN A 26 9.52 -9.06 5.27
C GLN A 26 8.21 -9.61 4.64
N ALA A 27 7.66 -10.71 5.17
CA ALA A 27 6.27 -11.11 4.88
C ALA A 27 5.38 -11.11 6.15
N THR A 28 5.58 -10.13 7.04
CA THR A 28 4.90 -10.10 8.37
C THR A 28 3.72 -9.14 8.46
N SER A 29 3.35 -8.42 7.39
CA SER A 29 2.30 -7.39 7.44
C SER A 29 1.00 -7.77 6.73
N MET A 30 0.90 -8.93 6.07
CA MET A 30 -0.32 -9.37 5.37
C MET A 30 -0.99 -10.54 6.07
N VAL A 31 -2.32 -10.57 6.04
CA VAL A 31 -3.14 -11.70 6.50
C VAL A 31 -3.76 -12.41 5.31
N GLN A 32 -3.71 -13.74 5.32
CA GLN A 32 -4.35 -14.59 4.31
C GLN A 32 -5.81 -14.85 4.69
N LEU A 33 -6.72 -14.49 3.79
CA LEU A 33 -8.15 -14.75 3.92
C LEU A 33 -8.54 -15.83 2.92
N GLN A 34 -9.30 -16.83 3.37
CA GLN A 34 -9.77 -17.93 2.52
C GLN A 34 -10.81 -17.49 1.47
N GLY A 35 -11.24 -16.22 1.51
CA GLY A 35 -12.36 -15.74 0.71
C GLY A 35 -13.68 -16.37 1.15
N GLY A 36 -14.63 -16.46 0.22
CA GLY A 36 -15.96 -16.99 0.48
C GLY A 36 -17.07 -16.02 0.08
N ARG A 37 -18.29 -16.33 0.54
CA ARG A 37 -19.49 -15.53 0.27
C ARG A 37 -19.80 -14.62 1.45
N PHE A 38 -20.18 -13.39 1.17
CA PHE A 38 -20.65 -12.44 2.17
C PHE A 38 -21.64 -11.45 1.55
N LEU A 39 -22.38 -10.74 2.40
CA LEU A 39 -23.27 -9.67 1.99
C LEU A 39 -22.49 -8.34 1.95
N MET A 40 -22.45 -7.70 0.79
CA MET A 40 -21.77 -6.43 0.54
C MET A 40 -22.79 -5.31 0.31
N GLY A 41 -22.51 -4.12 0.82
CA GLY A 41 -23.38 -2.95 0.71
C GLY A 41 -24.37 -2.81 1.86
N THR A 42 -25.34 -1.91 1.70
CA THR A 42 -26.36 -1.59 2.72
C THR A 42 -27.74 -1.37 2.11
N ASN A 43 -28.80 -1.65 2.88
CA ASN A 43 -30.18 -1.31 2.55
C ASN A 43 -30.69 -0.10 3.36
N SER A 44 -29.79 0.59 4.06
CA SER A 44 -30.13 1.80 4.80
C SER A 44 -30.71 2.86 3.88
N PRO A 45 -31.78 3.57 4.27
CA PRO A 45 -32.29 4.70 3.50
C PRO A 45 -31.26 5.83 3.35
N ASP A 46 -30.25 5.89 4.22
CA ASP A 46 -29.15 6.84 4.15
C ASP A 46 -28.03 6.41 3.20
N SER A 47 -28.17 5.31 2.46
CA SER A 47 -27.17 4.85 1.50
C SER A 47 -26.90 5.94 0.45
N ARG A 48 -25.62 6.21 0.19
CA ARG A 48 -25.18 7.18 -0.83
C ARG A 48 -24.24 6.51 -1.81
N ASP A 49 -24.04 7.14 -2.96
CA ASP A 49 -22.93 6.81 -3.88
C ASP A 49 -22.81 5.33 -4.27
N GLY A 50 -23.93 4.61 -4.37
CA GLY A 50 -23.95 3.19 -4.75
C GLY A 50 -23.56 2.22 -3.62
N GLU A 51 -23.60 2.65 -2.36
CA GLU A 51 -23.40 1.77 -1.19
C GLU A 51 -24.46 0.68 -1.07
N GLY A 52 -25.63 0.86 -1.70
CA GLY A 52 -26.73 -0.10 -1.72
C GLY A 52 -27.13 -0.53 -3.14
N PRO A 53 -28.03 -1.52 -3.26
CA PRO A 53 -28.57 -2.35 -2.18
C PRO A 53 -27.54 -3.39 -1.69
N VAL A 54 -27.87 -4.11 -0.62
CA VAL A 54 -27.11 -5.30 -0.21
C VAL A 54 -27.12 -6.34 -1.33
N GLN A 55 -25.94 -6.88 -1.66
CA GLN A 55 -25.77 -7.95 -2.64
C GLN A 55 -24.89 -9.08 -2.07
N GLU A 56 -25.20 -10.34 -2.38
CA GLU A 56 -24.30 -11.45 -2.06
C GLU A 56 -23.13 -11.46 -3.05
N VAL A 57 -21.91 -11.35 -2.52
CA VAL A 57 -20.66 -11.32 -3.28
C VAL A 57 -19.78 -12.49 -2.89
N THR A 58 -19.15 -13.11 -3.89
CA THR A 58 -18.15 -14.17 -3.68
C THR A 58 -16.77 -13.65 -4.05
N VAL A 59 -15.80 -13.81 -3.14
CA VAL A 59 -14.39 -13.50 -3.41
C VAL A 59 -13.53 -14.76 -3.30
N LYS A 60 -12.53 -14.87 -4.16
CA LYS A 60 -11.50 -15.93 -4.08
C LYS A 60 -10.61 -15.71 -2.85
N PRO A 61 -9.85 -16.73 -2.39
CA PRO A 61 -8.81 -16.51 -1.39
C PRO A 61 -7.85 -15.39 -1.80
N PHE A 62 -7.46 -14.53 -0.85
CA PHE A 62 -6.57 -13.40 -1.09
C PHE A 62 -5.83 -12.98 0.19
N ALA A 63 -4.72 -12.26 0.02
CA ALA A 63 -3.99 -11.63 1.11
C ALA A 63 -4.33 -10.13 1.17
N ILE A 64 -4.37 -9.56 2.37
CA ILE A 64 -4.52 -8.11 2.57
C ILE A 64 -3.58 -7.61 3.67
N ASP A 65 -3.05 -6.39 3.50
CA ASP A 65 -2.23 -5.76 4.54
C ASP A 65 -3.07 -5.50 5.81
N ILE A 66 -2.44 -5.75 6.95
CA ILE A 66 -2.97 -5.44 8.28
C ILE A 66 -2.94 -3.92 8.53
N PHE A 67 -1.97 -3.21 7.92
CA PHE A 67 -1.78 -1.77 8.06
C PHE A 67 -1.76 -1.04 6.71
N PRO A 68 -2.18 0.23 6.65
CA PRO A 68 -1.95 1.06 5.47
C PRO A 68 -0.45 1.22 5.18
N VAL A 69 -0.10 1.39 3.90
CA VAL A 69 1.28 1.71 3.47
C VAL A 69 1.76 2.96 4.18
N THR A 70 2.89 2.87 4.88
CA THR A 70 3.47 3.96 5.67
C THR A 70 4.44 4.82 4.85
N ASN A 71 4.73 6.03 5.35
CA ASN A 71 5.75 6.91 4.75
C ASN A 71 7.12 6.25 4.65
N LYS A 72 7.47 5.36 5.59
CA LYS A 72 8.68 4.57 5.52
C LYS A 72 8.67 3.63 4.32
N ASP A 73 7.61 2.84 4.18
CA ASP A 73 7.47 1.84 3.12
C ASP A 73 7.50 2.51 1.74
N PHE A 74 6.75 3.60 1.60
CA PHE A 74 6.71 4.36 0.36
C PHE A 74 8.05 5.02 0.03
N ARG A 75 8.78 5.52 1.04
CA ARG A 75 10.13 6.06 0.83
C ARG A 75 11.09 4.99 0.33
N ASP A 76 11.03 3.80 0.89
CA ASP A 76 11.91 2.69 0.52
C ASP A 76 11.62 2.28 -0.93
N PHE A 77 10.34 2.19 -1.32
CA PHE A 77 9.91 1.98 -2.70
C PHE A 77 10.42 3.06 -3.67
N VAL A 78 10.23 4.35 -3.36
CA VAL A 78 10.70 5.46 -4.20
C VAL A 78 12.22 5.42 -4.38
N ARG A 79 12.97 5.07 -3.33
CA ARG A 79 14.43 4.97 -3.39
C ARG A 79 14.89 3.86 -4.31
N GLU A 80 14.22 2.71 -4.28
CA GLU A 80 14.54 1.54 -5.11
C GLU A 80 14.15 1.78 -6.57
N LYS A 81 12.91 2.24 -6.82
CA LYS A 81 12.36 2.35 -8.18
C LYS A 81 12.59 3.69 -8.84
N LYS A 82 13.15 4.66 -8.12
CA LYS A 82 13.28 6.06 -8.57
C LYS A 82 11.92 6.61 -9.06
N TYR A 83 10.84 6.20 -8.39
CA TYR A 83 9.49 6.53 -8.79
C TYR A 83 9.16 8.00 -8.48
N GLN A 84 8.55 8.68 -9.44
CA GLN A 84 8.00 10.03 -9.28
C GLN A 84 6.47 9.95 -9.24
N THR A 85 5.87 10.53 -8.20
CA THR A 85 4.41 10.57 -8.06
C THR A 85 3.78 11.58 -9.02
N GLU A 86 2.50 11.40 -9.34
CA GLU A 86 1.75 12.37 -10.14
C GLU A 86 1.71 13.76 -9.48
N ALA A 87 1.62 13.85 -8.16
CA ALA A 87 1.70 15.12 -7.44
C ALA A 87 3.06 15.82 -7.65
N GLU A 88 4.16 15.05 -7.71
CA GLU A 88 5.49 15.60 -8.06
C GLU A 88 5.59 15.99 -9.53
N MET A 89 4.87 15.33 -10.44
CA MET A 89 4.84 15.68 -11.87
C MET A 89 3.99 16.92 -12.15
N PHE A 90 2.82 17.01 -11.54
CA PHE A 90 1.93 18.18 -11.64
C PHE A 90 2.44 19.37 -10.84
N GLY A 91 3.24 19.14 -9.79
CA GLY A 91 3.80 20.17 -8.94
C GLY A 91 2.85 20.70 -7.86
N TRP A 92 1.69 20.07 -7.67
CA TRP A 92 0.70 20.43 -6.65
C TRP A 92 -0.14 19.21 -6.21
N SER A 93 -0.79 19.34 -5.05
CA SER A 93 -1.79 18.38 -4.57
C SER A 93 -2.79 19.09 -3.64
N PHE A 94 -3.83 18.38 -3.22
CA PHE A 94 -4.82 18.91 -2.29
C PHE A 94 -4.36 18.77 -0.84
N VAL A 95 -4.49 19.86 -0.08
CA VAL A 95 -4.23 19.90 1.37
C VAL A 95 -5.49 20.42 2.06
N PHE A 96 -5.85 19.82 3.18
CA PHE A 96 -7.00 20.26 3.98
C PHE A 96 -6.73 21.66 4.54
N GLU A 97 -7.70 22.56 4.45
CA GLU A 97 -7.51 24.00 4.68
C GLU A 97 -6.91 24.32 6.06
N ASP A 98 -7.31 23.60 7.11
CA ASP A 98 -6.80 23.81 8.48
C ASP A 98 -5.31 23.49 8.63
N PHE A 99 -4.73 22.73 7.69
CA PHE A 99 -3.30 22.42 7.70
C PHE A 99 -2.48 23.42 6.88
N VAL A 100 -3.12 24.40 6.23
CA VAL A 100 -2.46 25.40 5.39
C VAL A 100 -2.35 26.71 6.15
N SER A 101 -1.13 27.26 6.22
CA SER A 101 -0.91 28.59 6.82
C SER A 101 -1.74 29.67 6.12
N ASP A 102 -2.12 30.71 6.87
CA ASP A 102 -2.89 31.84 6.33
C ASP A 102 -2.25 32.47 5.10
N GLU A 103 -0.91 32.54 5.08
CA GLU A 103 -0.14 33.05 3.94
C GLU A 103 -0.33 32.18 2.68
N LEU A 104 -0.25 30.85 2.82
CA LEU A 104 -0.44 29.93 1.71
C LEU A 104 -1.91 29.89 1.27
N ARG A 105 -2.85 29.94 2.21
CA ARG A 105 -4.28 29.99 1.91
C ARG A 105 -4.61 31.21 1.06
N ASN A 106 -4.11 32.39 1.43
CA ASN A 106 -4.34 33.62 0.67
C ASN A 106 -3.76 33.57 -0.75
N LYS A 107 -2.68 32.82 -0.97
CA LYS A 107 -2.08 32.59 -2.31
C LYS A 107 -2.81 31.51 -3.11
N ALA A 108 -3.36 30.50 -2.44
CA ALA A 108 -4.07 29.37 -3.03
C ALA A 108 -5.53 29.69 -3.41
N THR A 109 -6.04 30.89 -3.11
CA THR A 109 -7.40 31.38 -3.42
C THR A 109 -7.63 31.57 -4.93
N GLN A 110 -7.28 30.61 -5.78
CA GLN A 110 -7.96 30.44 -7.06
C GLN A 110 -9.23 29.62 -6.78
N PRO A 111 -10.44 30.19 -6.94
CA PRO A 111 -11.67 29.53 -6.55
C PRO A 111 -11.98 28.34 -7.48
N MET A 112 -11.49 27.15 -7.14
CA MET A 112 -12.01 25.90 -7.67
C MET A 112 -13.32 25.56 -6.95
N LYS A 113 -14.44 26.10 -7.44
CA LYS A 113 -15.78 25.61 -7.08
C LYS A 113 -15.88 24.16 -7.60
N PRO A 114 -15.79 23.10 -6.77
CA PRO A 114 -16.59 22.88 -5.57
C PRO A 114 -15.82 22.19 -4.40
N VAL A 115 -14.50 22.35 -4.27
CA VAL A 115 -13.70 21.53 -3.34
C VAL A 115 -13.72 22.12 -1.91
N LEU A 116 -14.92 22.36 -1.38
CA LEU A 116 -15.30 22.84 -0.04
C LEU A 116 -14.13 23.25 0.89
N TRP A 117 -13.42 22.27 1.45
CA TRP A 117 -12.39 22.41 2.49
C TRP A 117 -10.97 21.99 2.04
N TRP A 118 -10.74 21.84 0.74
CA TRP A 118 -9.46 21.43 0.16
C TRP A 118 -8.85 22.52 -0.70
N LEU A 119 -7.60 22.86 -0.40
CA LEU A 119 -6.85 23.86 -1.15
C LEU A 119 -5.86 23.19 -2.11
N PRO A 120 -5.77 23.63 -3.37
CA PRO A 120 -4.68 23.23 -4.25
C PRO A 120 -3.40 23.92 -3.77
N VAL A 121 -2.46 23.16 -3.22
CA VAL A 121 -1.21 23.69 -2.67
C VAL A 121 -0.04 23.26 -3.55
N GLU A 122 0.71 24.23 -4.04
CA GLU A 122 1.94 23.99 -4.78
C GLU A 122 2.97 23.26 -3.91
N LYS A 123 3.73 22.36 -4.54
CA LYS A 123 4.75 21.53 -3.89
C LYS A 123 4.18 20.68 -2.75
N ALA A 124 2.89 20.38 -2.77
CA ALA A 124 2.28 19.38 -1.91
C ALA A 124 2.44 17.98 -2.49
N PHE A 125 3.19 17.12 -1.80
CA PHE A 125 3.42 15.73 -2.18
C PHE A 125 3.80 14.91 -0.94
N TRP A 126 3.81 13.58 -1.07
CA TRP A 126 3.96 12.61 0.03
C TRP A 126 5.11 12.87 1.04
N ARG A 127 6.20 13.51 0.62
CA ARG A 127 7.36 13.85 1.48
C ARG A 127 7.25 15.22 2.12
N GLN A 128 6.45 16.12 1.55
CA GLN A 128 6.24 17.48 2.03
C GLN A 128 4.92 17.56 2.80
N VAL A 129 5.02 17.64 4.13
CA VAL A 129 3.87 17.80 5.05
C VAL A 129 3.90 19.13 5.82
N LYS A 130 4.91 19.96 5.59
CA LYS A 130 5.05 21.25 6.28
C LYS A 130 4.25 22.32 5.56
N PHE A 131 2.96 22.41 5.89
CA PHE A 131 2.08 23.50 5.46
C PHE A 131 1.62 24.39 6.63
N ILE A 132 1.91 23.97 7.86
CA ILE A 132 1.70 24.68 9.13
C ILE A 132 2.95 25.44 9.59
N HIS A 133 2.77 26.58 10.26
CA HIS A 133 3.83 27.30 10.97
C HIS A 133 4.55 26.34 11.94
N GLY A 134 5.83 26.04 11.67
CA GLY A 134 6.68 25.23 12.56
C GLY A 134 6.64 23.70 12.38
N GLY A 135 6.11 23.19 11.26
CA GLY A 135 5.88 21.74 11.06
C GLY A 135 7.08 20.81 11.37
N THR A 136 6.81 19.78 12.19
CA THR A 136 7.66 18.61 12.40
C THR A 136 7.72 17.73 11.16
N SER A 137 8.79 16.94 11.00
CA SER A 137 8.94 15.99 9.89
C SER A 137 7.77 15.01 9.80
N SER A 138 7.48 14.49 8.59
CA SER A 138 6.51 13.39 8.42
C SER A 138 6.83 12.24 9.36
N SER A 139 5.84 11.79 10.12
CA SER A 139 5.97 10.55 10.89
C SER A 139 6.20 9.40 9.90
N GLN A 140 7.26 8.63 10.14
CA GLN A 140 7.62 7.50 9.28
C GLN A 140 6.58 6.37 9.33
N THR A 141 5.86 6.25 10.45
CA THR A 141 4.84 5.22 10.67
C THR A 141 3.44 5.66 10.27
N ALA A 142 3.23 6.94 9.95
CA ALA A 142 1.95 7.42 9.49
C ALA A 142 1.62 6.89 8.07
N PRO A 143 0.34 6.68 7.75
CA PRO A 143 -0.09 6.34 6.39
C PRO A 143 0.39 7.38 5.37
N THR A 144 0.85 6.93 4.21
CA THR A 144 1.29 7.84 3.14
C THR A 144 0.10 8.53 2.47
N CYS A 145 0.05 9.85 2.63
CA CYS A 145 -0.88 10.76 1.96
C CYS A 145 -0.18 11.55 0.82
N GLY A 146 -0.91 12.43 0.12
CA GLY A 146 -0.33 13.27 -0.94
C GLY A 146 0.08 12.51 -2.20
N ARG A 147 -0.49 11.31 -2.39
CA ARG A 147 -0.41 10.52 -3.62
C ARG A 147 -1.71 10.74 -4.40
N ALA A 148 -1.65 11.02 -5.70
CA ALA A 148 -2.83 11.30 -6.53
C ALA A 148 -3.77 10.08 -6.69
N SER A 149 -4.98 10.29 -7.21
CA SER A 149 -6.11 9.34 -7.19
C SER A 149 -5.95 8.06 -8.03
N SER A 150 -4.94 7.95 -8.90
CA SER A 150 -4.69 6.77 -9.73
C SER A 150 -3.90 5.68 -8.98
N GLN A 151 -4.51 5.02 -7.99
CA GLN A 151 -3.76 4.20 -7.01
C GLN A 151 -4.16 2.75 -6.81
N ARG A 152 -4.86 2.13 -7.77
CA ARG A 152 -4.80 0.65 -7.85
C ARG A 152 -3.44 0.17 -8.34
N GLU A 153 -2.81 0.90 -9.26
CA GLU A 153 -1.56 0.44 -9.89
C GLU A 153 -0.33 0.54 -8.98
N THR A 154 -0.19 1.58 -8.16
CA THR A 154 1.01 1.74 -7.33
C THR A 154 1.12 0.65 -6.27
N LYS A 155 0.00 0.29 -5.62
CA LYS A 155 -0.01 -0.79 -4.62
C LYS A 155 0.18 -2.16 -5.29
N LEU A 156 -0.47 -2.42 -6.43
CA LEU A 156 -0.24 -3.64 -7.19
C LEU A 156 1.22 -3.75 -7.67
N ARG A 157 1.86 -2.62 -8.05
CA ARG A 157 3.29 -2.60 -8.41
C ARG A 157 4.20 -2.86 -7.22
N MET A 158 3.86 -2.35 -6.03
CA MET A 158 4.61 -2.65 -4.79
C MET A 158 4.46 -4.13 -4.40
N ALA A 159 3.23 -4.66 -4.42
CA ALA A 159 2.93 -6.05 -4.03
C ALA A 159 3.46 -7.10 -5.04
N SER A 160 3.39 -6.83 -6.35
CA SER A 160 3.90 -7.75 -7.38
C SER A 160 5.42 -7.97 -7.33
N MET A 161 6.17 -7.16 -6.55
CA MET A 161 7.62 -7.28 -6.40
C MET A 161 8.04 -8.07 -5.15
N GLU A 162 7.14 -8.31 -4.21
CA GLU A 162 7.39 -9.15 -3.03
C GLU A 162 7.11 -10.64 -3.30
N SER A 163 6.51 -10.97 -4.44
CA SER A 163 6.37 -12.36 -4.91
C SER A 163 7.68 -12.82 -5.56
N PRO A 164 8.39 -13.83 -5.02
CA PRO A 164 9.41 -14.53 -5.77
C PRO A 164 8.75 -15.14 -7.03
N GLN A 165 9.39 -15.01 -8.18
CA GLN A 165 9.09 -15.84 -9.36
C GLN A 165 9.44 -17.30 -9.07
#